data_AF-E6QWI5-F1
#
_entry.id   AF-E6QWI5-F1
#
_cell.length_a   1.000
_cell.length_b   1.000
_cell.length_c   1.000
_cell.angle_alpha   90.00
_cell.angle_beta   90.00
_cell.angle_gamma   90.00
#
_symmetry.space_group_name_H-M   'P 1'
#
loop_
_entity.id
_entity.type
_entity.pdbx_description
1 polymer ?
#
loop_
_entity_poly.entity_id
_entity_poly.type
_entity_poly.pdbx_seq_one_letter_code
_entity_poly.pdbx_strand_id
1 'polypeptide(L)'
;MDNSLLAGLFHWYSPYDVAQTARQLEDALKVQGFTIFTHFDHSRAAQEVGYQMLPTEVLVFGNPKGGTPLMLAAPTLAIDLPSKILIRQDKNLTVEVFFNRRALK
;
A
#
# COMPACT_ATOMS: atom_id res chain seq x y z
N MET A 1 14.93 -15.34 14.30
CA MET A 1 13.47 -15.15 14.31
C MET A 1 13.01 -15.35 12.88
N ASP A 2 12.18 -16.37 12.67
CA ASP A 2 11.80 -16.88 11.36
C ASP A 2 11.17 -15.77 10.51
N ASN A 3 11.84 -15.44 9.41
CA ASN A 3 11.45 -14.41 8.46
C ASN A 3 10.52 -15.03 7.41
N SER A 4 9.54 -15.83 7.86
CA SER A 4 8.56 -16.47 7.00
C SER A 4 7.61 -15.39 6.48
N LEU A 5 8.06 -14.77 5.37
CA LEU A 5 7.25 -13.98 4.46
C LEU A 5 5.92 -14.72 4.27
N LEU A 6 4.82 -14.13 4.73
CA LEU A 6 3.47 -14.60 4.39
C LEU A 6 3.44 -14.82 2.88
N ALA A 7 3.16 -16.04 2.44
CA ALA A 7 3.17 -16.38 1.03
C ALA A 7 2.26 -15.40 0.27
N GLY A 8 2.83 -14.65 -0.68
CA GLY A 8 2.10 -13.65 -1.45
C GLY A 8 2.18 -12.21 -0.93
N LEU A 9 2.92 -11.93 0.16
CA LEU A 9 3.20 -10.56 0.62
C LEU A 9 4.68 -10.23 0.40
N PHE A 10 4.97 -9.19 -0.37
CA PHE A 10 6.29 -8.59 -0.45
C PHE A 10 6.46 -7.59 0.69
N HIS A 11 7.64 -7.59 1.31
CA HIS A 11 7.97 -6.77 2.46
C HIS A 11 9.42 -6.28 2.36
N TRP A 12 9.65 -5.00 2.67
CA TRP A 12 10.99 -4.43 2.86
C TRP A 12 10.97 -3.28 3.88
N TYR A 13 12.15 -2.94 4.38
CA TYR A 13 12.35 -1.82 5.29
C TYR A 13 12.72 -0.55 4.52
N SER A 14 12.18 0.59 4.95
CA SER A 14 12.54 1.91 4.44
C SER A 14 13.51 2.60 5.40
N PRO A 15 14.55 3.30 4.90
CA PRO A 15 15.43 4.12 5.74
C PRO A 15 14.82 5.50 6.07
N TYR A 16 13.61 5.80 5.59
CA TYR A 16 12.92 7.07 5.78
C TYR A 16 11.71 6.91 6.70
N ASP A 17 11.17 8.02 7.20
CA ASP A 17 9.89 8.01 7.91
C ASP A 17 8.71 7.67 6.98
N VAL A 18 7.57 7.29 7.57
CA VAL A 18 6.38 6.84 6.83
C VAL A 18 5.93 7.85 5.77
N ALA A 19 5.88 9.14 6.12
CA ALA A 19 5.37 10.18 5.22
C ALA A 19 6.34 10.42 4.05
N GLN A 20 7.65 10.39 4.29
CA GLN A 20 8.65 10.48 3.24
C GLN A 20 8.65 9.25 2.34
N THR A 21 8.54 8.04 2.90
CA THR A 21 8.44 6.80 2.15
C THR A 21 7.19 6.81 1.26
N ALA A 22 6.04 7.22 1.79
CA ALA A 22 4.80 7.33 1.03
C ALA A 22 4.93 8.31 -0.15
N ARG A 23 5.45 9.52 0.08
CA ARG A 23 5.68 10.51 -0.99
C ARG A 23 6.57 9.97 -2.11
N GLN A 24 7.72 9.37 -1.75
CA GLN A 24 8.65 8.82 -2.75
C GLN A 24 8.04 7.67 -3.55
N LEU A 25 7.25 6.80 -2.90
CA LEU A 25 6.55 5.71 -3.59
C LEU A 25 5.45 6.23 -4.50
N GLU A 26 4.66 7.21 -4.07
CA GLU A 26 3.66 7.88 -4.89
C GLU A 26 4.30 8.52 -6.13
N ASP A 27 5.40 9.25 -5.98
CA ASP A 27 6.14 9.84 -7.10
C ASP A 27 6.67 8.77 -8.05
N ALA A 28 7.30 7.71 -7.53
CA ALA A 28 7.81 6.61 -8.33
C ALA A 28 6.68 5.91 -9.12
N LEU A 29 5.52 5.66 -8.49
CA LEU A 29 4.35 5.07 -9.14
C LEU A 29 3.82 5.96 -10.27
N LYS A 30 3.71 7.26 -10.03
CA LYS A 30 3.28 8.24 -11.05
C LYS A 30 4.24 8.28 -12.24
N VAL A 31 5.56 8.26 -11.99
CA VAL A 31 6.60 8.21 -13.03
C VAL A 31 6.47 6.95 -13.89
N GLN A 32 6.09 5.81 -13.28
CA GLN A 32 5.83 4.56 -13.99
C GLN A 32 4.44 4.50 -14.66
N GLY A 33 3.66 5.59 -14.62
CA GLY A 33 2.36 5.70 -15.29
C GLY A 33 1.20 5.08 -14.52
N PHE A 34 1.36 4.77 -13.24
CA PHE A 34 0.26 4.36 -12.37
C PHE A 34 -0.55 5.58 -11.90
N THR A 35 -1.85 5.37 -11.70
CA THR A 35 -2.75 6.33 -11.05
C THR A 35 -2.78 6.05 -9.55
N ILE A 36 -2.59 7.10 -8.74
CA ILE A 36 -2.92 7.07 -7.31
C ILE A 36 -4.39 7.44 -7.19
N PHE A 37 -5.22 6.50 -6.72
CA PHE A 37 -6.65 6.73 -6.53
C PHE A 37 -6.94 7.38 -5.20
N THR A 38 -6.23 6.96 -4.15
CA THR A 38 -6.37 7.54 -2.82
C THR A 38 -5.14 7.22 -1.97
N HIS A 39 -4.92 8.07 -0.96
CA HIS A 39 -3.91 7.92 0.06
C HIS A 39 -4.60 8.03 1.41
N PHE A 40 -4.57 6.94 2.18
CA PHE A 40 -5.16 6.90 3.51
C PHE A 40 -4.10 7.11 4.57
N ASP A 41 -4.37 8.03 5.50
CA ASP A 41 -3.63 8.17 6.76
C ASP A 41 -4.47 7.53 7.87
N HIS A 42 -4.14 6.28 8.21
CA HIS A 42 -4.84 5.55 9.27
C HIS A 42 -4.50 6.08 10.65
N SER A 43 -3.29 6.62 10.85
CA SER A 43 -2.91 7.27 12.10
C SER A 43 -3.78 8.49 12.40
N ARG A 44 -4.03 9.35 11.40
CA ARG A 44 -4.93 10.50 11.52
C ARG A 44 -6.38 10.06 11.71
N ALA A 45 -6.85 9.08 10.93
CA ALA A 45 -8.20 8.55 11.08
C ALA A 45 -8.43 7.95 12.49
N ALA A 46 -7.43 7.30 13.08
CA ALA A 46 -7.50 6.81 14.46
C ALA A 46 -7.61 7.97 15.47
N GLN A 47 -6.84 9.05 15.28
CA GLN A 47 -6.90 10.23 16.14
C GLN A 47 -8.28 10.90 16.13
N GLU A 48 -8.94 10.97 14.96
CA GLU A 48 -10.28 11.53 14.81
C GLU A 48 -11.35 10.81 15.66
N VAL A 49 -11.12 9.53 15.98
CA VAL A 49 -12.01 8.72 16.82
C VAL A 49 -11.42 8.41 18.21
N GLY A 50 -10.41 9.17 18.64
CA GLY A 50 -9.85 9.08 20.00
C GLY A 50 -8.88 7.91 20.24
N TYR A 51 -8.43 7.23 19.18
CA TYR A 51 -7.40 6.19 19.27
C TYR A 51 -6.02 6.72 18.91
N GLN A 52 -4.99 6.11 19.48
CA GLN A 52 -3.60 6.31 19.07
C GLN A 52 -3.16 5.14 18.20
N MET A 53 -2.54 5.45 17.07
CA MET A 53 -1.92 4.49 16.16
C MET A 53 -0.57 5.06 15.73
N LEU A 54 0.46 4.22 15.68
CA LEU A 54 1.75 4.60 15.11
C LEU A 54 1.59 5.01 13.64
N PRO A 55 2.47 5.86 13.08
CA PRO A 55 2.38 6.29 11.69
C PRO A 55 2.09 5.11 10.75
N THR A 56 0.95 5.16 10.09
CA THR A 56 0.43 4.08 9.25
C THR A 56 -0.37 4.67 8.11
N GLU A 57 0.13 4.47 6.89
CA GLU A 57 -0.44 5.02 5.66
C GLU A 57 -0.65 3.92 4.61
N VAL A 58 -1.66 4.09 3.76
CA VAL A 58 -1.93 3.18 2.64
C VAL A 58 -2.06 3.96 1.35
N LEU A 59 -1.25 3.63 0.36
CA LEU A 59 -1.41 4.10 -1.02
C LEU A 59 -2.27 3.11 -1.80
N VAL A 60 -3.32 3.61 -2.44
CA VAL A 60 -4.22 2.85 -3.30
C VAL A 60 -3.99 3.29 -4.74
N PHE A 61 -3.52 2.38 -5.58
CA PHE A 61 -3.00 2.72 -6.89
C PHE A 61 -3.27 1.61 -7.93
N GLY A 62 -3.27 1.97 -9.20
CA GLY A 62 -3.46 1.01 -10.27
C GLY A 62 -3.25 1.59 -11.66
N ASN A 63 -3.35 0.74 -12.67
CA ASN A 63 -3.31 1.13 -14.07
C ASN A 63 -4.64 0.75 -14.71
N PRO A 64 -5.55 1.71 -15.01
CA PRO A 64 -6.84 1.41 -15.63
C PRO A 64 -6.73 0.62 -16.93
N LYS A 65 -5.67 0.83 -17.73
CA LYS A 65 -5.45 0.09 -18.99
C LYS A 65 -5.23 -1.41 -18.75
N GLY A 66 -4.60 -1.77 -17.63
CA GLY A 66 -4.40 -3.16 -17.23
C GLY A 66 -5.56 -3.73 -16.39
N GLY A 67 -6.07 -2.95 -15.44
CA GLY A 67 -7.07 -3.38 -14.45
C GLY A 67 -8.49 -3.53 -15.00
N THR A 68 -8.93 -2.60 -15.86
CA THR A 68 -10.33 -2.56 -16.32
C THR A 68 -10.72 -3.79 -17.13
N PRO A 69 -9.91 -4.29 -18.09
CA PRO A 69 -10.24 -5.52 -18.83
C PRO A 69 -10.45 -6.74 -17.92
N LEU A 70 -9.73 -6.81 -16.80
CA LEU A 70 -9.85 -7.89 -15.83
C LEU A 70 -11.18 -7.82 -15.09
N MET A 71 -11.59 -6.63 -14.66
CA MET A 71 -12.90 -6.43 -14.05
C MET A 71 -14.05 -6.67 -15.05
N LEU A 72 -13.86 -6.33 -16.32
CA LEU A 72 -14.84 -6.66 -17.36
C LEU A 72 -14.98 -8.18 -17.57
N ALA A 73 -13.86 -8.92 -17.53
CA ALA A 73 -13.86 -10.38 -17.65
C ALA A 73 -14.37 -11.08 -16.38
N ALA A 74 -14.10 -10.51 -15.20
CA ALA A 74 -14.49 -11.03 -13.90
C ALA A 74 -14.88 -9.87 -12.96
N PRO A 75 -16.18 -9.46 -12.94
CA PRO A 75 -16.65 -8.28 -12.20
C PRO A 75 -16.33 -8.28 -10.70
N THR A 76 -16.26 -9.45 -10.07
CA THR A 76 -15.94 -9.56 -8.64
C THR A 76 -14.52 -9.09 -8.30
N LEU A 77 -13.61 -9.02 -9.27
CA LEU A 77 -12.27 -8.45 -9.07
C LEU A 77 -12.30 -6.97 -8.69
N ALA A 78 -13.42 -6.27 -8.88
CA ALA A 78 -13.59 -4.89 -8.42
C ALA A 78 -13.59 -4.74 -6.89
N ILE A 79 -13.72 -5.84 -6.13
CA ILE A 79 -13.54 -5.84 -4.66
C ILE A 79 -12.06 -5.78 -4.29
N ASP A 80 -11.22 -6.50 -5.05
CA ASP A 80 -9.79 -6.65 -4.75
C ASP A 80 -8.96 -5.51 -5.35
N LEU A 81 -9.32 -5.07 -6.55
CA LEU A 81 -8.69 -3.95 -7.25
C LEU A 81 -9.25 -2.61 -6.76
N PRO A 82 -8.43 -1.53 -6.79
CA PRO A 82 -7.04 -1.46 -7.21
C PRO A 82 -6.05 -1.97 -6.15
N SER A 83 -4.76 -2.02 -6.51
CA SER A 83 -3.67 -2.47 -5.65
C SER A 83 -3.40 -1.50 -4.49
N LYS A 84 -2.77 -2.01 -3.44
CA LYS A 84 -2.53 -1.30 -2.18
C LYS A 84 -1.08 -1.51 -1.73
N ILE A 85 -0.42 -0.44 -1.26
CA ILE A 85 0.85 -0.51 -0.51
C ILE A 85 0.58 0.02 0.89
N LEU A 86 0.94 -0.76 1.90
CA LEU A 86 0.93 -0.36 3.31
C LEU A 86 2.32 0.14 3.68
N ILE A 87 2.41 1.33 4.27
CA ILE A 87 3.62 1.89 4.87
C ILE A 87 3.32 2.08 6.35
N ARG A 88 4.08 1.45 7.25
CA ARG A 88 3.85 1.56 8.69
C ARG A 88 5.12 1.66 9.48
N GLN A 89 5.05 2.32 10.62
CA GLN A 89 6.10 2.31 11.62
C GLN A 89 5.79 1.26 12.70
N ASP A 90 6.80 0.47 13.07
CA ASP A 90 6.73 -0.44 14.20
C ASP A 90 7.11 0.26 15.54
N LYS A 91 7.08 -0.49 16.64
CA LYS A 91 7.42 0.04 17.98
C LYS A 91 8.90 0.39 18.14
N ASN A 92 9.77 -0.12 17.26
CA ASN A 92 11.21 0.12 17.25
C ASN A 92 11.61 1.26 16.31
N LEU A 93 10.64 2.06 15.84
CA LEU A 93 10.84 3.14 14.86
C LEU A 93 11.28 2.64 13.48
N THR A 94 11.11 1.36 13.19
CA THR A 94 11.40 0.79 11.87
C THR A 94 10.22 1.04 10.95
N VAL A 95 10.47 1.54 9.74
CA VAL A 95 9.44 1.71 8.72
C VAL A 95 9.43 0.49 7.80
N GLU A 96 8.30 -0.18 7.79
CA GLU A 96 8.02 -1.38 7.00
C GLU A 96 7.08 -1.04 5.86
N VAL A 97 7.35 -1.59 4.68
CA VAL A 97 6.49 -1.43 3.50
C VAL A 97 6.05 -2.79 3.00
N PHE A 98 4.74 -2.94 2.80
CA PHE A 98 4.12 -4.19 2.37
C PHE A 98 3.27 -3.97 1.11
N PHE A 99 3.33 -4.93 0.18
CA PHE A 99 2.33 -5.05 -0.89
C PHE A 99 2.15 -6.50 -1.31
N ASN A 100 0.99 -6.84 -1.86
CA ASN A 100 0.73 -8.19 -2.33
C ASN A 100 1.56 -8.52 -3.58
N ARG A 101 2.42 -9.53 -3.48
CA ARG A 101 3.17 -10.12 -4.60
C ARG A 101 2.20 -10.95 -5.44
N ARG A 102 1.51 -10.25 -6.36
CA ARG A 102 0.49 -10.68 -7.35
C ARG A 102 -0.96 -10.78 -6.84
N ALA A 103 -1.77 -9.81 -7.24
CA ALA A 103 -2.97 -10.14 -8.03
C ALA A 103 -2.50 -10.19 -9.49
N LEU A 104 -2.92 -11.19 -10.28
CA LEU A 104 -2.51 -11.49 -11.67
C LEU A 104 -1.30 -12.44 -11.80
N LYS A 105 -1.63 -13.73 -11.95
CA LYS A 105 -0.96 -14.62 -12.90
C LYS A 105 -1.60 -14.42 -14.27
#